data_AF-A0A915V004-F1
#
_entry.id   AF-A0A915V004-F1
#
_cell.length_a   1.000
_cell.length_b   1.000
_cell.length_c   1.000
_cell.angle_alpha   90.00
_cell.angle_beta   90.00
_cell.angle_gamma   90.00
#
_symmetry.space_group_name_H-M   'P 1'
#
loop_
_entity.id
_entity.type
_entity.pdbx_description
1 polymer ?
#
loop_
_entity_poly.entity_id
_entity_poly.type
_entity_poly.pdbx_seq_one_letter_code
_entity_poly.pdbx_strand_id
1 'polypeptide(L)'
;MYPTANRAYVRVWAIGVGLIVLLNLLGVARWHIDDGLRDSFENLDTRVILQRLQQPHSVGEWFVGDWVLGNGFYRPLPSVLYQLDYCLWGEDLLRWKWTNGLLATACALALVGFLTTLTGQRRLALAGGLAFTLWQTGFAPPIPLWVGAFALAAGMAWGYGQGDWRRGAVWGCLAFALVVEWGFVADLPDIHMQSFAYRAMGWIPGRTATLMALFALLALWGAAGYARSGRVGWAALAVGGFVGAMLSYEQFVALPVLMALAVWAVGAPRPRMVRAWGVCLACLLLLAPYAVFYRERIPTQTQYHQQRVKRSKTLPMTAANWLAPPASEAWMQVDLTLTAPLNFAFPRFWLAQVGLVAYLIALRQVLRTRYGWLGWLGSLLAYAPTAPLLPLMHYYYLPVALRALWWGVLLLCLLESRPARGGVALAAVDESPATPAAPSGSGR
;
A
#
# COMPACT_ATOMS: atom_id res chain seq x y z
N MET A 1 -32.48 -10.58 -25.87
CA MET A 1 -32.55 -9.70 -24.69
C MET A 1 -31.17 -9.59 -24.06
N TYR A 2 -30.54 -8.41 -24.11
CA TYR A 2 -29.29 -8.17 -23.37
C TYR A 2 -29.61 -8.07 -21.87
N PRO A 3 -28.85 -8.73 -20.98
CA PRO A 3 -29.18 -8.75 -19.56
C PRO A 3 -29.03 -7.34 -18.96
N THR A 4 -30.15 -6.78 -18.53
CA THR A 4 -30.27 -5.49 -17.83
C THR A 4 -29.38 -5.42 -16.58
N ALA A 5 -29.02 -6.57 -16.00
CA ALA A 5 -28.08 -6.70 -14.89
C ALA A 5 -26.74 -5.97 -15.15
N ASN A 6 -26.23 -5.94 -16.39
CA ASN A 6 -24.93 -5.33 -16.69
C ASN A 6 -24.92 -3.80 -16.47
N ARG A 7 -26.05 -3.12 -16.64
CA ARG A 7 -26.12 -1.65 -16.52
C ARG A 7 -25.92 -1.17 -15.08
N ALA A 8 -26.50 -1.85 -14.10
CA ALA A 8 -26.34 -1.48 -12.69
C ALA A 8 -24.88 -1.66 -12.21
N TYR A 9 -24.24 -2.77 -12.59
CA TYR A 9 -22.84 -3.03 -12.25
C TYR A 9 -21.86 -2.03 -12.87
N VAL A 10 -22.10 -1.61 -14.12
CA VAL A 10 -21.27 -0.57 -14.77
C VAL A 10 -21.46 0.79 -14.07
N ARG A 11 -22.69 1.14 -13.68
CA ARG A 11 -22.96 2.39 -12.96
C ARG A 11 -22.27 2.44 -11.60
N VAL A 12 -22.40 1.40 -10.76
CA VAL A 12 -21.74 1.35 -9.44
C VAL A 12 -20.22 1.45 -9.58
N TRP A 13 -19.64 0.77 -10.57
CA TRP A 13 -18.22 0.86 -10.87
C TRP A 13 -17.78 2.28 -11.23
N ALA A 14 -18.49 2.92 -12.17
CA ALA A 14 -18.18 4.29 -12.59
C ALA A 14 -18.34 5.30 -11.44
N ILE A 15 -19.38 5.17 -10.62
CA ILE A 15 -19.58 6.01 -9.43
C ILE A 15 -18.43 5.82 -8.44
N GLY A 16 -18.04 4.58 -8.14
CA GLY A 16 -16.95 4.30 -7.21
C GLY A 16 -15.61 4.86 -7.67
N VAL A 17 -15.25 4.68 -8.95
CA VAL A 17 -14.04 5.29 -9.54
C VAL A 17 -14.14 6.81 -9.56
N GLY A 18 -15.29 7.37 -9.93
CA GLY A 18 -15.53 8.82 -9.92
C GLY A 18 -15.37 9.43 -8.53
N LEU A 19 -15.87 8.75 -7.50
CA LEU A 19 -15.68 9.17 -6.10
C LEU A 19 -14.21 9.15 -5.69
N ILE A 20 -13.45 8.12 -6.06
CA ILE A 20 -12.01 8.04 -5.81
C ILE A 20 -11.28 9.23 -6.44
N VAL A 21 -11.58 9.57 -7.70
CA VAL A 21 -10.99 10.72 -8.39
C VAL A 21 -11.38 12.02 -7.68
N LEU A 22 -12.67 12.22 -7.39
CA LEU A 22 -13.15 13.44 -6.74
C LEU A 22 -12.50 13.65 -5.37
N LEU A 23 -12.44 12.62 -4.52
CA LEU A 23 -11.82 12.71 -3.20
C LEU A 23 -10.34 13.03 -3.31
N ASN A 24 -9.63 12.46 -4.29
CA ASN A 24 -8.24 12.82 -4.52
C ASN A 24 -8.09 14.28 -4.91
N LEU A 25 -8.88 14.79 -5.87
CA LEU A 25 -8.84 16.20 -6.28
C LEU A 25 -9.16 17.15 -5.12
N LEU A 26 -10.13 16.81 -4.27
CA LEU A 26 -10.42 17.55 -3.03
C LEU A 26 -9.25 17.49 -2.04
N GLY A 27 -8.57 16.35 -1.95
CA GLY A 27 -7.33 16.20 -1.18
C GLY A 27 -6.23 17.12 -1.70
N VAL A 28 -6.02 17.17 -3.02
CA VAL A 28 -5.04 18.10 -3.63
C VAL A 28 -5.39 19.53 -3.24
N ALA A 29 -6.65 19.95 -3.42
CA ALA A 29 -7.10 21.29 -3.06
C ALA A 29 -6.90 21.59 -1.56
N ARG A 30 -7.18 20.63 -0.67
CA ARG A 30 -6.95 20.76 0.77
C ARG A 30 -5.48 20.99 1.11
N TRP A 31 -4.57 20.28 0.44
CA TRP A 31 -3.12 20.38 0.69
C TRP A 31 -2.46 21.49 -0.15
N HIS A 32 -3.22 22.18 -1.00
CA HIS A 32 -2.78 23.32 -1.81
C HIS A 32 -2.86 24.63 -1.02
N ILE A 33 -2.21 24.64 0.14
CA ILE A 33 -2.01 25.82 0.98
C ILE A 33 -0.50 26.01 1.24
N ASP A 34 -0.08 27.25 1.47
CA ASP A 34 1.31 27.54 1.87
C ASP A 34 1.49 27.16 3.35
N ASP A 35 2.25 26.10 3.57
CA ASP A 35 2.63 25.54 4.87
C ASP A 35 4.03 26.00 5.30
N GLY A 36 4.42 27.20 4.86
CA GLY A 36 5.75 27.74 5.07
C GLY A 36 6.75 27.13 4.10
N LEU A 37 6.41 27.05 2.80
CA LEU A 37 7.29 26.53 1.75
C LEU A 37 8.64 27.26 1.70
N ARG A 38 8.65 28.54 2.08
CA ARG A 38 9.85 29.39 2.04
C ARG A 38 10.62 29.46 3.35
N ASP A 39 9.97 29.27 4.49
CA ASP A 39 10.58 29.54 5.80
C ASP A 39 10.62 28.31 6.72
N SER A 40 9.82 27.27 6.45
CA SER A 40 9.81 26.05 7.25
C SER A 40 11.09 25.24 7.05
N PHE A 41 11.60 24.66 8.13
CA PHE A 41 12.69 23.69 8.07
C PHE A 41 12.27 22.43 7.28
N GLU A 42 11.00 22.04 7.38
CA GLU A 42 10.44 20.87 6.69
C GLU A 42 10.55 20.95 5.15
N ASN A 43 10.64 22.18 4.63
CA ASN A 43 10.73 22.48 3.21
C ASN A 43 12.15 22.86 2.76
N LEU A 44 13.16 22.62 3.59
CA LEU A 44 14.56 22.84 3.23
C LEU A 44 14.94 22.08 1.95
N ASP A 45 14.53 20.82 1.83
CA ASP A 45 14.75 19.99 0.65
C ASP A 45 14.17 20.64 -0.61
N THR A 46 12.94 21.17 -0.54
CA THR A 46 12.30 21.87 -1.66
C THR A 46 13.10 23.09 -2.11
N ARG A 47 13.63 23.89 -1.16
CA ARG A 47 14.44 25.06 -1.49
C ARG A 47 15.77 24.67 -2.14
N VAL A 48 16.42 23.62 -1.65
CA VAL A 48 17.66 23.11 -2.26
C VAL A 48 17.39 22.58 -3.66
N ILE A 49 16.27 21.88 -3.88
CA ILE A 49 15.85 21.43 -5.22
C ILE A 49 15.68 22.63 -6.16
N LEU A 50 14.96 23.67 -5.73
CA LEU A 50 14.74 24.87 -6.54
C LEU A 50 16.07 25.55 -6.89
N GLN A 51 16.94 25.74 -5.89
CA GLN A 51 18.25 26.37 -6.09
C GLN A 51 19.11 25.59 -7.09
N ARG A 52 19.06 24.25 -7.05
CA ARG A 52 19.80 23.39 -7.98
C ARG A 52 19.25 23.48 -9.40
N LEU A 53 17.92 23.60 -9.57
CA LEU A 53 17.30 23.76 -10.88
C LEU A 53 17.54 25.15 -11.49
N GLN A 54 17.83 26.17 -10.69
CA GLN A 54 18.23 27.49 -11.20
C GLN A 54 19.65 27.50 -11.80
N GLN A 55 20.50 26.53 -11.44
CA GLN A 55 21.85 26.39 -11.99
C GLN A 55 21.80 25.72 -13.38
N PRO A 56 22.75 26.01 -14.29
CA PRO A 56 22.84 25.31 -15.57
C PRO A 56 23.00 23.80 -15.36
N HIS A 57 22.12 23.01 -15.95
CA HIS A 57 22.14 21.54 -15.87
C HIS A 57 21.55 20.93 -17.16
N SER A 58 21.80 19.64 -17.38
CA SER A 58 21.18 18.88 -18.48
C SER A 58 20.30 17.75 -17.95
N VAL A 59 19.24 17.39 -18.67
CA VAL A 59 18.34 16.28 -18.26
C VAL A 59 19.11 14.96 -18.10
N GLY A 60 20.10 14.72 -18.97
CA GLY A 60 20.90 13.49 -18.97
C GLY A 60 21.78 13.34 -17.73
N GLU A 61 22.14 14.45 -17.07
CA GLU A 61 22.95 14.47 -15.86
C GLU A 61 22.32 13.64 -14.74
N TRP A 62 20.99 13.72 -14.59
CA TRP A 62 20.24 12.99 -13.57
C TRP A 62 20.31 11.46 -13.73
N PHE A 63 20.58 10.97 -14.94
CA PHE A 63 20.66 9.53 -15.24
C PHE A 63 22.07 8.96 -15.07
N VAL A 64 23.08 9.79 -14.89
CA VAL A 64 24.48 9.35 -14.78
C VAL A 64 25.11 9.66 -13.42
N GLY A 65 24.37 10.36 -12.54
CA GLY A 65 24.88 10.80 -11.25
C GLY A 65 23.83 10.82 -10.15
N ASP A 66 24.06 11.68 -9.16
CA ASP A 66 23.17 11.90 -8.04
C ASP A 66 21.87 12.61 -8.50
N TRP A 67 20.80 12.45 -7.75
CA TRP A 67 19.58 13.21 -8.00
C TRP A 67 19.71 14.68 -7.57
N VAL A 68 18.70 15.49 -7.88
CA VAL A 68 18.72 16.95 -7.75
C VAL A 68 19.13 17.48 -6.35
N LEU A 69 18.94 16.70 -5.27
CA LEU A 69 19.35 17.09 -3.92
C LEU A 69 20.84 16.88 -3.60
N GLY A 70 21.54 16.03 -4.36
CA GLY A 70 22.98 15.81 -4.18
C GLY A 70 23.36 15.16 -2.84
N ASN A 71 22.49 14.33 -2.26
CA ASN A 71 22.71 13.67 -0.96
C ASN A 71 22.96 12.15 -1.08
N GLY A 72 23.36 11.66 -2.26
CA GLY A 72 23.84 10.31 -2.50
C GLY A 72 22.74 9.31 -2.86
N PHE A 73 21.73 9.71 -3.63
CA PHE A 73 20.67 8.83 -4.10
C PHE A 73 20.51 8.86 -5.61
N TYR A 74 20.21 7.71 -6.19
CA TYR A 74 19.92 7.60 -7.61
C TYR A 74 18.40 7.68 -7.86
N ARG A 75 17.92 8.85 -8.27
CA ARG A 75 16.49 9.15 -8.50
C ARG A 75 16.28 10.04 -9.74
N PRO A 76 16.67 9.59 -10.94
CA PRO A 76 16.54 10.40 -12.15
C PRO A 76 15.12 10.85 -12.46
N LEU A 77 14.11 9.96 -12.33
CA LEU A 77 12.74 10.32 -12.71
C LEU A 77 12.14 11.42 -11.82
N PRO A 78 12.32 11.39 -10.48
CA PRO A 78 11.98 12.52 -9.65
C PRO A 78 12.70 13.82 -10.04
N SER A 79 14.00 13.78 -10.36
CA SER A 79 14.73 14.97 -10.82
C SER A 79 14.12 15.56 -12.10
N VAL A 80 13.82 14.71 -13.09
CA VAL A 80 13.15 15.13 -14.34
C VAL A 80 11.77 15.71 -14.04
N LEU A 81 11.04 15.13 -13.09
CA LEU A 81 9.72 15.63 -12.71
C LEU A 81 9.79 16.99 -12.00
N TYR A 82 10.79 17.25 -11.15
CA TYR A 82 11.01 18.59 -10.59
C TYR A 82 11.41 19.60 -11.66
N GLN A 83 12.23 19.19 -12.62
CA GLN A 83 12.58 20.05 -13.75
C GLN A 83 11.34 20.40 -14.58
N LEU A 84 10.46 19.43 -14.84
CA LEU A 84 9.17 19.69 -15.50
C LEU A 84 8.33 20.70 -14.70
N ASP A 85 8.23 20.55 -13.39
CA ASP A 85 7.51 21.49 -12.54
C ASP A 85 8.12 22.89 -12.58
N TYR A 86 9.45 23.00 -12.54
CA TYR A 86 10.13 24.28 -12.68
C TYR A 86 9.89 24.92 -14.05
N CYS A 87 9.86 24.13 -15.13
CA CYS A 87 9.51 24.63 -16.46
C CYS A 87 8.04 25.10 -16.56
N LEU A 88 7.11 24.42 -15.90
CA LEU A 88 5.68 24.74 -15.95
C LEU A 88 5.29 25.90 -15.02
N TRP A 89 5.93 25.97 -13.85
CA TRP A 89 5.49 26.81 -12.73
C TRP A 89 6.55 27.78 -12.22
N GLY A 90 7.80 27.68 -12.67
CA GLY A 90 8.91 28.49 -12.17
C GLY A 90 9.11 28.31 -10.67
N GLU A 91 9.28 29.44 -9.97
CA GLU A 91 9.50 29.50 -8.52
C GLU A 91 8.20 29.41 -7.69
N ASP A 92 7.05 29.23 -8.33
CA ASP A 92 5.77 29.03 -7.64
C ASP A 92 5.68 27.59 -7.10
N LEU A 93 6.38 27.35 -5.99
CA LEU A 93 6.44 26.07 -5.31
C LEU A 93 5.06 25.53 -4.90
N LEU A 94 4.09 26.42 -4.66
CA LEU A 94 2.75 25.98 -4.29
C LEU A 94 2.10 25.19 -5.44
N ARG A 95 2.33 25.62 -6.69
CA ARG A 95 1.84 24.93 -7.89
C ARG A 95 2.46 23.56 -8.11
N TRP A 96 3.67 23.32 -7.62
CA TRP A 96 4.30 22.00 -7.70
C TRP A 96 3.50 20.93 -6.94
N LYS A 97 2.71 21.32 -5.93
CA LYS A 97 1.81 20.39 -5.22
C LYS A 97 0.72 19.78 -6.12
N TRP A 98 0.33 20.45 -7.22
CA TRP A 98 -0.62 19.87 -8.19
C TRP A 98 -0.08 18.58 -8.79
N THR A 99 1.20 18.56 -9.15
CA THR A 99 1.87 17.37 -9.71
C THR A 99 1.89 16.22 -8.70
N ASN A 100 2.14 16.50 -7.42
CA ASN A 100 2.01 15.49 -6.35
C ASN A 100 0.60 14.92 -6.28
N GLY A 101 -0.40 15.80 -6.30
CA GLY A 101 -1.80 15.42 -6.25
C GLY A 101 -2.25 14.55 -7.43
N LEU A 102 -1.79 14.88 -8.64
CA LEU A 102 -2.03 14.09 -9.85
C LEU A 102 -1.35 12.71 -9.75
N LEU A 103 -0.11 12.65 -9.26
CA LEU A 103 0.56 11.37 -9.01
C LEU A 103 -0.17 10.51 -7.98
N ALA A 104 -0.63 11.11 -6.88
CA ALA A 104 -1.40 10.39 -5.86
C ALA A 104 -2.73 9.87 -6.40
N THR A 105 -3.40 10.66 -7.24
CA THR A 105 -4.62 10.24 -7.97
C THR A 105 -4.31 9.06 -8.91
N ALA A 106 -3.22 9.15 -9.68
CA ALA A 106 -2.78 8.08 -10.56
C ALA A 106 -2.45 6.79 -9.78
N CYS A 107 -1.84 6.90 -8.60
CA CYS A 107 -1.59 5.76 -7.71
C CYS A 107 -2.89 5.07 -7.30
N ALA A 108 -3.91 5.83 -6.87
CA ALA A 108 -5.20 5.26 -6.49
C ALA A 108 -5.88 4.53 -7.66
N LEU A 109 -5.82 5.11 -8.87
CA LEU A 109 -6.36 4.48 -10.08
C LEU A 109 -5.57 3.23 -10.49
N ALA A 110 -4.24 3.28 -10.44
CA ALA A 110 -3.38 2.14 -10.71
C ALA A 110 -3.64 1.00 -9.70
N LEU A 111 -3.85 1.33 -8.43
CA LEU A 111 -4.25 0.37 -7.39
C LEU A 111 -5.59 -0.28 -7.74
N VAL A 112 -6.63 0.50 -8.08
CA VAL A 112 -7.93 -0.05 -8.47
C VAL A 112 -7.80 -0.98 -9.70
N GLY A 113 -7.02 -0.58 -10.70
CA GLY A 113 -6.73 -1.38 -11.90
C GLY A 113 -6.00 -2.68 -11.59
N PHE A 114 -4.95 -2.59 -10.77
CA PHE A 114 -4.22 -3.73 -10.23
C PHE A 114 -5.14 -4.67 -9.47
N LEU A 115 -5.90 -4.19 -8.48
CA LEU A 115 -6.78 -5.04 -7.66
C LEU A 115 -7.89 -5.71 -8.46
N THR A 116 -8.45 -5.01 -9.44
CA THR A 116 -9.46 -5.58 -10.35
C THR A 116 -8.86 -6.70 -11.18
N THR A 117 -7.64 -6.49 -11.68
CA THR A 117 -6.92 -7.48 -12.48
C THR A 117 -6.40 -8.62 -11.62
N LEU A 118 -6.03 -8.37 -10.37
CA LEU A 118 -5.53 -9.37 -9.43
C LEU A 118 -6.65 -10.33 -8.99
N THR A 119 -7.82 -9.78 -8.66
CA THR A 119 -8.89 -10.51 -7.95
C THR A 119 -10.06 -10.87 -8.86
N GLY A 120 -10.29 -10.11 -9.93
CA GLY A 120 -11.53 -10.16 -10.71
C GLY A 120 -12.75 -9.57 -9.98
N GLN A 121 -12.59 -9.11 -8.74
CA GLN A 121 -13.67 -8.63 -7.89
C GLN A 121 -13.68 -7.10 -7.81
N ARG A 122 -14.62 -6.47 -8.51
CA ARG A 122 -14.78 -5.01 -8.52
C ARG A 122 -15.04 -4.42 -7.12
N ARG A 123 -15.78 -5.13 -6.27
CA ARG A 123 -16.08 -4.67 -4.89
C ARG A 123 -14.81 -4.54 -4.05
N LEU A 124 -13.93 -5.53 -4.13
CA LEU A 124 -12.62 -5.51 -3.45
C LEU A 124 -11.75 -4.35 -3.95
N ALA A 125 -11.69 -4.19 -5.28
CA ALA A 125 -10.91 -3.12 -5.89
C ALA A 125 -11.40 -1.72 -5.49
N LEU A 126 -12.71 -1.49 -5.46
CA LEU A 126 -13.28 -0.22 -4.99
C LEU A 126 -13.06 -0.01 -3.49
N ALA A 127 -13.23 -1.04 -2.66
CA ALA A 127 -13.01 -0.95 -1.21
C ALA A 127 -11.55 -0.60 -0.89
N GLY A 128 -10.59 -1.31 -1.49
CA GLY A 128 -9.16 -1.03 -1.31
C GLY A 128 -8.76 0.33 -1.89
N GLY A 129 -9.24 0.67 -3.09
CA GLY A 129 -8.98 1.98 -3.71
C GLY A 129 -9.53 3.16 -2.90
N LEU A 130 -10.72 3.00 -2.31
CA LEU A 130 -11.33 4.01 -1.46
C LEU A 130 -10.61 4.15 -0.13
N ALA A 131 -10.27 3.04 0.54
CA ALA A 131 -9.49 3.08 1.79
C ALA A 131 -8.14 3.77 1.57
N PHE A 132 -7.42 3.38 0.51
CA PHE A 132 -6.16 4.02 0.13
C PHE A 132 -6.33 5.52 -0.13
N THR A 133 -7.36 5.90 -0.89
CA THR A 133 -7.69 7.30 -1.18
C THR A 133 -7.95 8.11 0.09
N LEU A 134 -8.76 7.57 1.02
CA LEU A 134 -9.09 8.26 2.27
C LEU A 134 -7.85 8.45 3.16
N TRP A 135 -6.95 7.45 3.22
CA TRP A 135 -5.68 7.59 3.94
C TRP A 135 -4.76 8.64 3.31
N GLN A 136 -4.50 8.57 2.00
CA GLN A 136 -3.55 9.49 1.35
C GLN A 136 -4.05 10.94 1.25
N THR A 137 -5.37 11.14 1.26
CA THR A 137 -5.97 12.50 1.27
C THR A 137 -6.07 13.09 2.67
N GLY A 138 -6.00 12.25 3.71
CA GLY A 138 -6.26 12.67 5.10
C GLY A 138 -7.74 12.79 5.43
N PHE A 139 -8.62 12.23 4.60
CA PHE A 139 -10.06 12.15 4.85
C PHE A 139 -10.48 10.88 5.61
N ALA A 140 -9.51 10.09 6.07
CA ALA A 140 -9.70 8.97 6.98
C ALA A 140 -9.49 9.44 8.44
N PRO A 141 -10.50 9.96 9.16
CA PRO A 141 -10.36 10.21 10.58
C PRO A 141 -10.10 8.88 11.31
N PRO A 142 -9.28 8.88 12.37
CA PRO A 142 -9.07 7.67 13.16
C PRO A 142 -10.40 7.24 13.78
N ILE A 143 -10.67 5.93 13.72
CA ILE A 143 -11.83 5.35 14.41
C ILE A 143 -11.38 5.00 15.83
N PRO A 144 -12.05 5.51 16.88
CA PRO A 144 -11.68 5.18 18.23
C PRO A 144 -11.71 3.67 18.51
N LEU A 145 -10.70 3.15 19.21
CA LEU A 145 -10.57 1.72 19.48
C LEU A 145 -11.79 1.14 20.23
N TRP A 146 -12.48 1.93 21.05
CA TRP A 146 -13.70 1.50 21.75
C TRP A 146 -14.82 1.10 20.78
N VAL A 147 -14.87 1.66 19.56
CA VAL A 147 -15.81 1.23 18.52
C VAL A 147 -15.51 -0.20 18.09
N GLY A 148 -14.22 -0.55 17.96
CA GLY A 148 -13.77 -1.91 17.69
C GLY A 148 -14.14 -2.85 18.83
N ALA A 149 -13.90 -2.45 20.09
CA ALA A 149 -14.26 -3.25 21.27
C ALA A 149 -15.79 -3.47 21.37
N PHE A 150 -16.59 -2.44 21.08
CA PHE A 150 -18.03 -2.55 21.00
C PHE A 150 -18.46 -3.51 19.88
N ALA A 151 -17.85 -3.43 18.69
CA ALA A 151 -18.15 -4.34 17.59
C ALA A 151 -17.80 -5.80 17.92
N LEU A 152 -16.72 -6.02 18.66
CA LEU A 152 -16.36 -7.35 19.18
C LEU A 152 -17.44 -7.89 20.12
N ALA A 153 -17.86 -7.10 21.12
CA ALA A 153 -18.90 -7.48 22.07
C ALA A 153 -20.26 -7.70 21.38
N ALA A 154 -20.64 -6.80 20.46
CA ALA A 154 -21.87 -6.91 19.69
C ALA A 154 -21.89 -8.17 18.80
N GLY A 155 -20.75 -8.51 18.18
CA GLY A 155 -20.60 -9.75 17.42
C GLY A 155 -20.83 -11.00 18.28
N MET A 156 -20.25 -11.05 19.47
CA MET A 156 -20.44 -12.17 20.40
C MET A 156 -21.90 -12.27 20.90
N ALA A 157 -22.48 -11.16 21.33
CA ALA A 157 -23.87 -11.10 21.80
C ALA A 157 -24.85 -11.51 20.68
N TRP A 158 -24.58 -11.06 19.45
CA TRP A 158 -25.34 -11.45 18.28
C TRP A 158 -25.23 -12.95 17.99
N GLY A 159 -24.02 -13.52 17.97
CA GLY A 159 -23.82 -14.95 17.76
C GLY A 159 -24.49 -15.80 18.83
N TYR A 160 -24.43 -15.37 20.10
CA TYR A 160 -25.13 -16.01 21.20
C TYR A 160 -26.65 -16.03 20.97
N GLY A 161 -27.24 -14.89 20.58
CA GLY A 161 -28.67 -14.81 20.26
C GLY A 161 -29.12 -15.63 19.05
N GLN A 162 -28.19 -16.02 18.17
CA GLN A 162 -28.46 -16.90 17.01
C GLN A 162 -28.12 -18.38 17.29
N GLY A 163 -27.63 -18.72 18.49
CA GLY A 163 -27.20 -20.08 18.83
C GLY A 163 -25.84 -20.49 18.24
N ASP A 164 -25.09 -19.57 17.63
CA ASP A 164 -23.75 -19.79 17.08
C ASP A 164 -22.77 -18.71 17.55
N TRP A 165 -22.34 -18.83 18.81
CA TRP A 165 -21.41 -17.88 19.43
C TRP A 165 -20.05 -17.83 18.72
N ARG A 166 -19.62 -18.93 18.08
CA ARG A 166 -18.32 -18.99 17.38
C ARG A 166 -18.34 -18.10 16.15
N ARG A 167 -19.41 -18.17 15.36
CA ARG A 167 -19.59 -17.29 14.21
C ARG A 167 -19.69 -15.83 14.63
N GLY A 168 -20.43 -15.54 15.69
CA GLY A 168 -20.50 -14.20 16.27
C GLY A 168 -19.15 -13.65 16.72
N ALA A 169 -18.35 -14.49 17.39
CA ALA A 169 -17.00 -14.13 17.82
C ALA A 169 -16.08 -13.83 16.63
N VAL A 170 -16.10 -14.66 15.57
CA VAL A 170 -15.31 -14.40 14.34
C VAL A 170 -15.74 -13.10 13.67
N TRP A 171 -17.05 -12.85 13.57
CA TRP A 171 -17.58 -11.60 13.02
C TRP A 171 -17.11 -10.39 13.83
N GLY A 172 -17.20 -10.46 15.17
CA GLY A 172 -16.72 -9.41 16.07
C GLY A 172 -15.20 -9.18 15.95
N CYS A 173 -14.41 -10.25 15.82
CA CYS A 173 -12.97 -10.18 15.62
C CYS A 173 -12.60 -9.51 14.28
N LEU A 174 -13.31 -9.83 13.20
CA LEU A 174 -13.12 -9.18 11.89
C LEU A 174 -13.47 -7.69 11.95
N ALA A 175 -14.56 -7.32 12.63
CA ALA A 175 -14.95 -5.93 12.80
C ALA A 175 -13.93 -5.14 13.65
N PHE A 176 -13.43 -5.75 14.73
CA PHE A 176 -12.34 -5.19 15.54
C PHE A 176 -11.07 -4.98 14.71
N ALA A 177 -10.64 -6.00 13.95
CA ALA A 177 -9.44 -5.90 13.11
C ALA A 177 -9.55 -4.81 12.04
N LEU A 178 -10.74 -4.57 11.47
CA LEU A 178 -10.97 -3.45 10.54
C LEU A 178 -10.76 -2.08 11.19
N VAL A 179 -11.20 -1.91 12.43
CA VAL A 179 -11.00 -0.65 13.19
C VAL A 179 -9.51 -0.45 13.48
N VAL A 180 -8.82 -1.50 13.93
CA VAL A 180 -7.37 -1.47 14.19
C VAL A 180 -6.59 -1.12 12.92
N GLU A 181 -6.89 -1.77 11.79
CA GLU A 181 -6.21 -1.52 10.52
C GLU A 181 -6.53 -0.15 9.93
N TRP A 182 -7.73 0.38 10.20
CA TRP A 182 -8.08 1.74 9.80
C TRP A 182 -7.22 2.79 10.51
N GLY A 183 -7.01 2.62 11.83
CA GLY A 183 -6.15 3.49 12.64
C GLY A 183 -4.65 3.30 12.38
N PHE A 184 -4.23 2.08 12.00
CA PHE A 184 -2.82 1.71 11.82
C PHE A 184 -2.02 2.72 10.99
N VAL A 185 -2.57 3.19 9.86
CA VAL A 185 -1.87 4.11 8.95
C VAL A 185 -1.68 5.49 9.57
N ALA A 186 -2.66 5.97 10.34
CA ALA A 186 -2.59 7.26 11.02
C ALA A 186 -1.56 7.25 12.16
N ASP A 187 -1.37 6.09 12.80
CA ASP A 187 -0.47 5.90 13.94
C ASP A 187 0.96 5.48 13.54
N LEU A 188 1.27 5.45 12.24
CA LEU A 188 2.64 5.18 11.79
C LEU A 188 3.60 6.27 12.33
N PRO A 189 4.86 5.92 12.63
CA PRO A 189 5.80 6.90 13.16
C PRO A 189 6.36 7.82 12.07
N ASP A 190 6.54 9.11 12.38
CA ASP A 190 7.30 10.08 11.57
C ASP A 190 8.22 10.87 12.50
N ILE A 191 9.51 11.00 12.16
CA ILE A 191 10.44 11.78 12.99
C ILE A 191 10.09 13.27 13.09
N HIS A 192 9.32 13.80 12.15
CA HIS A 192 8.86 15.19 12.15
C HIS A 192 7.38 15.30 12.52
N MET A 193 6.78 14.23 13.06
CA MET A 193 5.36 14.16 13.45
C MET A 193 4.39 14.54 12.32
N GLN A 194 4.81 14.34 11.06
CA GLN A 194 3.98 14.64 9.90
C GLN A 194 2.99 13.51 9.62
N SER A 195 1.81 13.86 9.10
CA SER A 195 0.81 12.87 8.71
C SER A 195 1.21 12.16 7.40
N PHE A 196 0.67 10.94 7.21
CA PHE A 196 0.80 10.20 5.96
C PHE A 196 0.29 11.02 4.76
N ALA A 197 -0.86 11.69 4.92
CA ALA A 197 -1.48 12.50 3.88
C ALA A 197 -0.63 13.71 3.49
N TYR A 198 -0.07 14.41 4.46
CA TYR A 198 0.86 15.50 4.21
C TYR A 198 2.07 15.01 3.40
N ARG A 199 2.70 13.91 3.81
CA ARG A 199 3.88 13.36 3.12
C ARG A 199 3.59 12.80 1.73
N ALA A 200 2.34 12.41 1.46
CA ALA A 200 1.88 11.95 0.16
C ALA A 200 1.52 13.11 -0.80
N MET A 201 0.76 14.10 -0.32
CA MET A 201 0.17 15.15 -1.16
C MET A 201 0.79 16.54 -0.94
N GLY A 202 1.00 16.94 0.31
CA GLY A 202 1.45 18.28 0.68
C GLY A 202 2.96 18.50 0.53
N TRP A 203 3.77 17.49 0.83
CA TRP A 203 5.22 17.61 0.85
C TRP A 203 5.83 17.31 -0.53
N ILE A 204 6.34 18.35 -1.19
CA ILE A 204 6.91 18.27 -2.54
C ILE A 204 7.97 17.17 -2.68
N PRO A 205 8.98 17.06 -1.78
CA PRO A 205 10.00 16.01 -1.84
C PRO A 205 9.45 14.59 -1.72
N GLY A 206 8.30 14.41 -1.04
CA GLY A 206 7.64 13.13 -0.84
C GLY A 206 7.24 12.42 -2.14
N ARG A 207 7.19 13.15 -3.26
CA ARG A 207 6.84 12.59 -4.57
C ARG A 207 7.77 11.52 -5.08
N THR A 208 8.99 11.43 -4.56
CA THR A 208 9.90 10.34 -4.94
C THR A 208 9.27 8.98 -4.62
N ALA A 209 8.64 8.88 -3.45
CA ALA A 209 7.95 7.68 -3.02
C ALA A 209 6.62 7.48 -3.76
N THR A 210 5.86 8.55 -4.01
CA THR A 210 4.57 8.43 -4.73
C THR A 210 4.79 8.06 -6.20
N LEU A 211 5.81 8.62 -6.86
CA LEU A 211 6.18 8.27 -8.23
C LEU A 211 6.68 6.82 -8.33
N MET A 212 7.54 6.38 -7.40
CA MET A 212 7.96 4.99 -7.36
C MET A 212 6.77 4.06 -7.13
N ALA A 213 5.86 4.40 -6.21
CA ALA A 213 4.69 3.58 -5.94
C ALA A 213 3.74 3.50 -7.14
N LEU A 214 3.57 4.58 -7.91
CA LEU A 214 2.82 4.53 -9.17
C LEU A 214 3.42 3.48 -10.10
N PHE A 215 4.72 3.54 -10.35
CA PHE A 215 5.41 2.60 -11.22
C PHE A 215 5.41 1.17 -10.64
N ALA A 216 5.52 1.00 -9.33
CA ALA A 216 5.41 -0.29 -8.67
C ALA A 216 4.01 -0.89 -8.81
N LEU A 217 2.95 -0.07 -8.68
CA LEU A 217 1.57 -0.51 -8.90
C LEU A 217 1.34 -0.90 -10.37
N LEU A 218 1.91 -0.16 -11.33
CA LEU A 218 1.91 -0.55 -12.75
C LEU A 218 2.68 -1.86 -12.97
N ALA A 219 3.80 -2.07 -12.30
CA ALA A 219 4.57 -3.31 -12.38
C ALA A 219 3.76 -4.52 -11.87
N LEU A 220 3.12 -4.37 -10.71
CA LEU A 220 2.24 -5.37 -10.11
C LEU A 220 1.01 -5.63 -10.99
N TRP A 221 0.41 -4.58 -11.57
CA TRP A 221 -0.68 -4.69 -12.52
C TRP A 221 -0.27 -5.45 -13.78
N GLY A 222 0.88 -5.11 -14.36
CA GLY A 222 1.50 -5.82 -15.47
C GLY A 222 1.70 -7.30 -15.17
N ALA A 223 2.34 -7.63 -14.04
CA ALA A 223 2.61 -9.01 -13.66
C ALA A 223 1.32 -9.82 -13.48
N ALA A 224 0.31 -9.27 -12.80
CA ALA A 224 -0.98 -9.91 -12.62
C ALA A 224 -1.74 -10.09 -13.96
N GLY A 225 -1.74 -9.06 -14.81
CA GLY A 225 -2.37 -9.10 -16.12
C GLY A 225 -1.71 -10.10 -17.07
N TYR A 226 -0.39 -10.22 -17.01
CA TYR A 226 0.36 -11.19 -17.80
C TYR A 226 0.10 -12.61 -17.32
N ALA A 227 0.09 -12.85 -16.00
CA ALA A 227 -0.28 -14.15 -15.43
C ALA A 227 -1.68 -14.59 -15.87
N ARG A 228 -2.66 -13.69 -15.92
CA ARG A 228 -4.03 -14.00 -16.36
C ARG A 228 -4.13 -14.29 -17.85
N SER A 229 -3.61 -13.39 -18.68
CA SER A 229 -3.92 -13.37 -20.11
C SER A 229 -2.81 -13.90 -21.02
N GLY A 230 -1.56 -13.94 -20.54
CA GLY A 230 -0.38 -14.29 -21.33
C GLY A 230 -0.02 -13.26 -22.43
N ARG A 231 -0.67 -12.09 -22.49
CA ARG A 231 -0.42 -11.08 -23.52
C ARG A 231 0.86 -10.29 -23.22
N VAL A 232 1.74 -10.16 -24.21
CA VAL A 232 3.06 -9.52 -24.06
C VAL A 232 2.98 -8.06 -23.58
N GLY A 233 1.94 -7.32 -23.95
CA GLY A 233 1.74 -5.94 -23.47
C GLY A 233 1.72 -5.81 -21.95
N TRP A 234 1.22 -6.83 -21.24
CA TRP A 234 1.26 -6.85 -19.77
C TRP A 234 2.65 -7.12 -19.21
N ALA A 235 3.44 -7.97 -19.87
CA ALA A 235 4.83 -8.18 -19.51
C ALA A 235 5.66 -6.91 -19.73
N ALA A 236 5.40 -6.20 -20.84
CA ALA A 236 6.02 -4.90 -21.11
C ALA A 236 5.65 -3.86 -20.02
N LEU A 237 4.38 -3.81 -19.61
CA LEU A 237 3.95 -2.96 -18.48
C LEU A 237 4.65 -3.36 -17.17
N ALA A 238 4.81 -4.65 -16.91
CA ALA A 238 5.48 -5.16 -15.72
C ALA A 238 6.93 -4.71 -15.64
N VAL A 239 7.69 -4.92 -16.72
CA VAL A 239 9.11 -4.55 -16.83
C VAL A 239 9.27 -3.03 -16.85
N GLY A 240 8.46 -2.31 -17.63
CA GLY A 240 8.49 -0.86 -17.69
C GLY A 240 8.15 -0.20 -16.36
N GLY A 241 7.16 -0.73 -15.64
CA GLY A 241 6.84 -0.31 -14.28
C GLY A 241 7.99 -0.60 -13.30
N PHE A 242 8.63 -1.77 -13.38
CA PHE A 242 9.79 -2.07 -12.55
C PHE A 242 10.96 -1.11 -12.79
N VAL A 243 11.30 -0.85 -14.05
CA VAL A 243 12.36 0.11 -14.42
C VAL A 243 11.99 1.52 -13.96
N GLY A 244 10.74 1.96 -14.12
CA GLY A 244 10.29 3.26 -13.62
C GLY A 244 10.42 3.39 -12.09
N ALA A 245 10.09 2.33 -11.35
CA ALA A 245 10.26 2.30 -9.90
C ALA A 245 11.75 2.35 -9.50
N MET A 246 12.60 1.59 -10.19
CA MET A 246 14.06 1.57 -10.02
C MET A 246 14.69 2.96 -10.21
N LEU A 247 14.20 3.71 -11.18
CA LEU A 247 14.66 5.06 -11.50
C LEU A 247 14.03 6.15 -10.60
N SER A 248 13.21 5.77 -9.63
CA SER A 248 12.48 6.70 -8.77
C SER A 248 12.88 6.65 -7.30
N TYR A 249 12.98 5.45 -6.71
CA TYR A 249 13.17 5.33 -5.27
C TYR A 249 13.61 3.94 -4.82
N GLU A 250 14.37 3.84 -3.74
CA GLU A 250 15.15 2.64 -3.37
C GLU A 250 14.30 1.43 -2.95
N GLN A 251 13.04 1.65 -2.55
CA GLN A 251 12.11 0.56 -2.17
C GLN A 251 11.78 -0.40 -3.31
N PHE A 252 12.11 -0.04 -4.56
CA PHE A 252 11.87 -0.89 -5.73
C PHE A 252 12.52 -2.28 -5.61
N VAL A 253 13.56 -2.44 -4.78
CA VAL A 253 14.24 -3.73 -4.57
C VAL A 253 13.33 -4.84 -4.07
N ALA A 254 12.19 -4.50 -3.43
CA ALA A 254 11.19 -5.48 -3.00
C ALA A 254 10.26 -5.94 -4.14
N LEU A 255 10.16 -5.19 -5.25
CA LEU A 255 9.17 -5.43 -6.32
C LEU A 255 9.24 -6.84 -6.92
N PRO A 256 10.41 -7.45 -7.23
CA PRO A 256 10.42 -8.77 -7.85
C PRO A 256 9.72 -9.84 -6.99
N VAL A 257 9.88 -9.75 -5.67
CA VAL A 257 9.21 -10.63 -4.71
C VAL A 257 7.71 -10.31 -4.64
N LEU A 258 7.34 -9.03 -4.58
CA LEU A 258 5.93 -8.62 -4.57
C LEU A 258 5.20 -9.02 -5.86
N MET A 259 5.87 -8.93 -7.01
CA MET A 259 5.36 -9.38 -8.31
C MET A 259 5.18 -10.89 -8.32
N ALA A 260 6.12 -11.68 -7.80
CA ALA A 260 5.98 -13.12 -7.67
C ALA A 260 4.78 -13.50 -6.77
N LEU A 261 4.60 -12.79 -5.64
CA LEU A 261 3.43 -12.97 -4.76
C LEU A 261 2.12 -12.61 -5.47
N ALA A 262 2.10 -11.53 -6.26
CA ALA A 262 0.93 -11.15 -7.05
C ALA A 262 0.59 -12.21 -8.11
N VAL A 263 1.59 -12.74 -8.83
CA VAL A 263 1.43 -13.82 -9.81
C VAL A 263 0.90 -15.10 -9.16
N TRP A 264 1.40 -15.45 -7.97
CA TRP A 264 0.87 -16.57 -7.18
C TRP A 264 -0.60 -16.33 -6.77
N ALA A 265 -0.90 -15.12 -6.30
CA ALA A 265 -2.24 -14.75 -5.85
C ALA A 265 -3.28 -14.78 -6.99
N VAL A 266 -2.89 -14.49 -8.23
CA VAL A 266 -3.76 -14.62 -9.42
C VAL A 266 -4.27 -16.05 -9.62
N GLY A 267 -3.49 -17.08 -9.28
CA GLY A 267 -3.89 -18.48 -9.46
C GLY A 267 -4.04 -18.94 -10.90
N ALA A 268 -3.23 -18.40 -11.81
CA ALA A 268 -3.25 -18.77 -13.23
C ALA A 268 -2.82 -20.24 -13.48
N PRO A 269 -3.20 -20.84 -14.63
CA PRO A 269 -2.69 -22.16 -15.04
C PRO A 269 -1.16 -22.20 -15.06
N ARG A 270 -0.57 -23.35 -14.65
CA ARG A 270 0.87 -23.53 -14.46
C ARG A 270 1.74 -23.00 -15.63
N PRO A 271 1.43 -23.23 -16.92
CA PRO A 271 2.27 -22.71 -18.01
C PRO A 271 2.32 -21.17 -18.06
N ARG A 272 1.20 -20.49 -17.81
CA ARG A 272 1.16 -19.01 -17.77
C ARG A 272 1.85 -18.48 -16.54
N MET A 273 1.66 -19.16 -15.40
CA MET A 273 2.34 -18.82 -14.16
C MET A 273 3.86 -18.88 -14.35
N VAL A 274 4.42 -19.98 -14.88
CA VAL A 274 5.87 -20.10 -15.13
C VAL A 274 6.41 -18.95 -16.00
N ARG A 275 5.69 -18.58 -17.08
CA ARG A 275 6.10 -17.43 -17.92
C ARG A 275 6.09 -16.11 -17.14
N ALA A 276 5.08 -15.87 -16.32
CA ALA A 276 5.00 -14.67 -15.51
C ALA A 276 6.08 -14.62 -14.42
N TRP A 277 6.41 -15.75 -13.81
CA TRP A 277 7.57 -15.86 -12.91
C TRP A 277 8.89 -15.59 -13.62
N GLY A 278 9.01 -15.94 -14.91
CA GLY A 278 10.16 -15.56 -15.73
C GLY A 278 10.34 -14.04 -15.83
N VAL A 279 9.25 -13.27 -15.90
CA VAL A 279 9.30 -11.79 -15.88
C VAL A 279 9.76 -11.28 -14.51
N CYS A 280 9.27 -11.87 -13.41
CA CYS A 280 9.72 -11.53 -12.05
C CYS A 280 11.22 -11.81 -11.87
N LEU A 281 11.70 -12.96 -12.38
CA LEU A 281 13.11 -13.33 -12.34
C LEU A 281 13.97 -12.36 -13.17
N ALA A 282 13.51 -11.96 -14.36
CA ALA A 282 14.22 -10.95 -15.15
C ALA A 282 14.37 -9.63 -14.39
N CYS A 283 13.31 -9.16 -13.71
CA CYS A 283 13.37 -7.96 -12.87
C CYS A 283 14.31 -8.13 -11.67
N LEU A 284 14.33 -9.32 -11.05
CA LEU A 284 15.29 -9.63 -9.98
C LEU A 284 16.74 -9.57 -10.48
N LEU A 285 17.02 -10.13 -11.65
CA LEU A 285 18.35 -10.13 -12.26
C LEU A 285 18.82 -8.72 -12.63
N LEU A 286 17.90 -7.80 -12.96
CA LEU A 286 18.21 -6.38 -13.21
C LEU A 286 18.71 -5.64 -11.96
N LEU A 287 18.53 -6.18 -10.75
CA LEU A 287 19.12 -5.59 -9.54
C LEU A 287 20.64 -5.67 -9.53
N ALA A 288 21.24 -6.67 -10.18
CA ALA A 288 22.70 -6.84 -10.23
C ALA A 288 23.40 -5.69 -11.00
N PRO A 289 23.05 -5.39 -12.27
CA PRO A 289 23.66 -4.26 -12.97
C PRO A 289 23.32 -2.92 -12.30
N TYR A 290 22.13 -2.77 -11.70
CA TYR A 290 21.80 -1.59 -10.90
C TYR A 290 22.75 -1.43 -9.70
N ALA A 291 23.01 -2.50 -8.95
CA ALA A 291 23.87 -2.45 -7.78
C ALA A 291 25.33 -2.12 -8.16
N VAL A 292 25.82 -2.66 -9.29
CA VAL A 292 27.13 -2.31 -9.85
C VAL A 292 27.17 -0.82 -10.20
N PHE A 293 26.20 -0.33 -10.97
CA PHE A 293 26.09 1.09 -11.32
C PHE A 293 26.04 1.98 -10.07
N TYR A 294 25.19 1.64 -9.10
CA TYR A 294 25.01 2.42 -7.88
C TYR A 294 26.32 2.54 -7.09
N ARG A 295 27.04 1.43 -6.94
CA ARG A 295 28.33 1.40 -6.23
C ARG A 295 29.41 2.24 -6.91
N GLU A 296 29.43 2.25 -8.25
CA GLU A 296 30.46 2.94 -9.03
C GLU A 296 30.17 4.43 -9.22
N ARG A 297 28.90 4.82 -9.29
CA ARG A 297 28.50 6.18 -9.71
C ARG A 297 27.90 7.02 -8.60
N ILE A 298 27.35 6.41 -7.54
CA ILE A 298 26.60 7.14 -6.52
C ILE A 298 27.42 7.27 -5.25
N PRO A 299 27.63 8.50 -4.72
CA PRO A 299 28.32 8.70 -3.46
C PRO A 299 27.58 8.01 -2.30
N THR A 300 28.21 6.99 -1.71
CA THR A 300 27.63 6.24 -0.58
C THR A 300 28.06 6.76 0.79
N GLN A 301 29.17 7.49 0.85
CA GLN A 301 29.74 8.05 2.08
C GLN A 301 29.28 9.49 2.31
N THR A 302 27.97 9.73 2.32
CA THR A 302 27.40 11.05 2.62
C THR A 302 26.99 11.12 4.10
N GLN A 303 27.04 12.33 4.68
CA GLN A 303 26.53 12.56 6.04
C GLN A 303 25.06 12.12 6.17
N TYR A 304 24.28 12.32 5.11
CA TYR A 304 22.89 11.92 5.04
C TYR A 304 22.71 10.40 5.21
N HIS A 305 23.55 9.58 4.56
CA HIS A 305 23.52 8.12 4.73
C HIS A 305 23.86 7.66 6.14
N GLN A 306 24.76 8.37 6.81
CA GLN A 306 25.15 8.04 8.19
C GLN A 306 24.05 8.41 9.20
N GLN A 307 23.35 9.53 8.98
CA GLN A 307 22.30 10.01 9.89
C GLN A 307 21.00 9.20 9.82
N ARG A 308 20.70 8.58 8.68
CA ARG A 308 19.40 7.92 8.44
C ARG A 308 19.26 6.51 9.02
N VAL A 309 20.33 5.85 9.46
CA VAL A 309 20.26 4.45 9.91
C VAL A 309 19.75 4.37 11.36
N LYS A 310 18.64 3.65 11.57
CA LYS A 310 18.12 3.35 12.91
C LYS A 310 19.08 2.47 13.69
N ARG A 311 19.00 2.58 15.02
CA ARG A 311 19.53 1.54 15.91
C ARG A 311 18.78 0.23 15.67
N SER A 312 19.51 -0.86 15.42
CA SER A 312 18.97 -2.17 15.02
C SER A 312 17.96 -2.79 15.99
N LYS A 313 17.97 -2.38 17.27
CA LYS A 313 17.14 -2.94 18.35
C LYS A 313 15.62 -2.81 18.12
N THR A 314 15.16 -1.87 17.28
CA THR A 314 13.71 -1.64 17.07
C THR A 314 13.12 -2.39 15.88
N LEU A 315 13.93 -3.10 15.08
CA LEU A 315 13.48 -3.79 13.87
C LEU A 315 12.44 -4.89 14.14
N PRO A 316 12.62 -5.80 15.13
CA PRO A 316 11.63 -6.84 15.41
C PRO A 316 10.28 -6.26 15.82
N MET A 317 10.29 -5.21 16.66
CA MET A 317 9.07 -4.53 17.10
C MET A 317 8.36 -3.85 15.92
N THR A 318 9.12 -3.25 15.01
CA THR A 318 8.55 -2.65 13.80
C THR A 318 7.91 -3.71 12.92
N ALA A 319 8.58 -4.84 12.69
CA ALA A 319 8.03 -5.95 11.92
C ALA A 319 6.78 -6.55 12.58
N ALA A 320 6.79 -6.71 13.91
CA ALA A 320 5.64 -7.17 14.68
C ALA A 320 4.45 -6.22 14.52
N ASN A 321 4.67 -4.90 14.56
CA ASN A 321 3.61 -3.90 14.34
C ASN A 321 3.00 -3.99 12.93
N TRP A 322 3.80 -4.33 11.92
CA TRP A 322 3.29 -4.58 10.57
C TRP A 322 2.53 -5.90 10.46
N LEU A 323 2.97 -6.97 11.13
CA LEU A 323 2.29 -8.26 11.09
C LEU A 323 0.98 -8.26 11.90
N ALA A 324 0.97 -7.61 13.06
CA ALA A 324 -0.19 -7.48 13.90
C ALA A 324 -0.07 -6.19 14.70
N PRO A 325 -0.77 -5.10 14.32
CA PRO A 325 -0.65 -3.81 15.00
C PRO A 325 -0.82 -3.89 16.54
N PRO A 326 -1.76 -4.69 17.09
CA PRO A 326 -1.89 -4.82 18.55
C PRO A 326 -0.72 -5.54 19.23
N ALA A 327 0.15 -6.24 18.49
CA ALA A 327 1.23 -7.04 19.07
C ALA A 327 2.28 -6.19 19.79
N SER A 328 2.52 -4.95 19.31
CA SER A 328 3.49 -4.06 19.93
C SER A 328 3.06 -3.64 21.35
N GLU A 329 1.81 -3.20 21.51
CA GLU A 329 1.22 -2.89 22.82
C GLU A 329 1.13 -4.16 23.69
N ALA A 330 0.66 -5.28 23.15
CA ALA A 330 0.56 -6.52 23.90
C ALA A 330 1.93 -7.00 24.42
N TRP A 331 2.99 -6.89 23.62
CA TRP A 331 4.36 -7.21 24.01
C TRP A 331 4.85 -6.26 25.10
N MET A 332 4.65 -4.94 24.92
CA MET A 332 5.04 -3.93 25.90
C MET A 332 4.34 -4.15 27.25
N GLN A 333 3.07 -4.55 27.25
CA GLN A 333 2.34 -4.88 28.48
C GLN A 333 2.91 -6.14 29.17
N VAL A 334 3.38 -7.14 28.42
CA VAL A 334 4.06 -8.31 28.99
C VAL A 334 5.42 -7.93 29.58
N ASP A 335 6.21 -7.14 28.85
CA ASP A 335 7.52 -6.65 29.31
C ASP A 335 7.38 -5.80 30.59
N LEU A 336 6.36 -4.94 30.65
CA LEU A 336 6.04 -4.17 31.84
C LEU A 336 5.67 -5.08 33.02
N THR A 337 4.95 -6.18 32.81
CA THR A 337 4.62 -7.13 33.88
C THR A 337 5.87 -7.81 34.47
N LEU A 338 6.95 -7.97 33.70
CA LEU A 338 8.21 -8.51 34.22
C LEU A 338 8.89 -7.58 35.24
N THR A 339 8.66 -6.27 35.12
CA THR A 339 9.24 -5.25 36.03
C THR A 339 8.24 -4.75 37.07
N ALA A 340 6.95 -4.77 36.76
CA ALA A 340 5.84 -4.37 37.60
C ALA A 340 4.76 -5.47 37.60
N PRO A 341 4.90 -6.52 38.43
CA PRO A 341 4.01 -7.68 38.39
C PRO A 341 2.53 -7.34 38.53
N LEU A 342 2.16 -6.29 39.27
CA LEU A 342 0.75 -5.87 39.39
C LEU A 342 0.13 -5.33 38.08
N ASN A 343 0.91 -5.16 37.01
CA ASN A 343 0.40 -4.72 35.71
C ASN A 343 -0.73 -5.63 35.16
N PHE A 344 -0.68 -6.95 35.42
CA PHE A 344 -1.74 -7.87 35.00
C PHE A 344 -3.10 -7.57 35.65
N ALA A 345 -3.15 -6.85 36.77
CA ALA A 345 -4.40 -6.47 37.43
C ALA A 345 -5.08 -5.26 36.76
N PHE A 346 -4.37 -4.53 35.89
CA PHE A 346 -4.91 -3.35 35.22
C PHE A 346 -5.69 -3.72 33.95
N PRO A 347 -6.81 -3.03 33.65
CA PRO A 347 -7.60 -3.28 32.45
C PRO A 347 -6.81 -3.17 31.14
N ARG A 348 -5.81 -2.28 31.09
CA ARG A 348 -4.98 -2.05 29.90
C ARG A 348 -4.22 -3.31 29.45
N PHE A 349 -3.71 -4.10 30.41
CA PHE A 349 -3.04 -5.37 30.10
C PHE A 349 -3.99 -6.29 29.33
N TRP A 350 -5.19 -6.54 29.88
CA TRP A 350 -6.18 -7.43 29.27
C TRP A 350 -6.73 -6.90 27.95
N LEU A 351 -6.94 -5.59 27.83
CA LEU A 351 -7.38 -4.99 26.56
C LEU A 351 -6.36 -5.23 25.44
N ALA A 352 -5.06 -5.10 25.73
CA ALA A 352 -4.01 -5.38 24.75
C ALA A 352 -3.99 -6.86 24.34
N GLN A 353 -4.08 -7.79 25.32
CA GLN A 353 -4.09 -9.22 25.03
C GLN A 353 -5.34 -9.66 24.26
N VAL A 354 -6.53 -9.20 24.67
CA VAL A 354 -7.80 -9.49 23.98
C VAL A 354 -7.77 -8.91 22.57
N GLY A 355 -7.26 -7.69 22.39
CA GLY A 355 -7.09 -7.07 21.08
C GLY A 355 -6.18 -7.88 20.16
N LEU A 356 -5.04 -8.37 20.67
CA LEU A 356 -4.15 -9.25 19.91
C LEU A 356 -4.84 -10.57 19.53
N VAL A 357 -5.50 -11.24 20.47
CA VAL A 357 -6.21 -12.50 20.19
C VAL A 357 -7.31 -12.30 19.15
N ALA A 358 -8.13 -11.25 19.29
CA ALA A 358 -9.17 -10.92 18.32
C ALA A 358 -8.58 -10.68 16.92
N TYR A 359 -7.48 -9.93 16.85
CA TYR A 359 -6.77 -9.68 15.59
C TYR A 359 -6.22 -10.99 14.99
N LEU A 360 -5.63 -11.88 15.78
CA LEU A 360 -5.10 -13.17 15.30
C LEU A 360 -6.20 -14.11 14.78
N ILE A 361 -7.39 -14.09 15.39
CA ILE A 361 -8.56 -14.84 14.89
C ILE A 361 -8.99 -14.29 13.53
N ALA A 362 -9.11 -12.96 13.39
CA ALA A 362 -9.41 -12.31 12.11
C ALA A 362 -8.33 -12.62 11.06
N LEU A 363 -7.06 -12.54 11.43
CA LEU A 363 -5.92 -12.85 10.58
C LEU A 363 -6.01 -14.28 10.03
N ARG A 364 -6.23 -15.26 10.90
CA ARG A 364 -6.41 -16.67 10.50
C ARG A 364 -7.55 -16.84 9.49
N GLN A 365 -8.65 -16.10 9.65
CA GLN A 365 -9.78 -16.18 8.72
C GLN A 365 -9.43 -15.61 7.35
N VAL A 366 -8.76 -14.46 7.29
CA VAL A 366 -8.45 -13.77 6.03
C VAL A 366 -7.29 -14.43 5.27
N LEU A 367 -6.29 -14.97 5.98
CA LEU A 367 -5.16 -15.71 5.38
C LEU A 367 -5.55 -17.05 4.75
N ARG A 368 -6.83 -17.41 4.76
CA ARG A 368 -7.36 -18.50 3.90
C ARG A 368 -7.36 -18.12 2.43
N THR A 369 -7.32 -16.82 2.12
CA THR A 369 -7.28 -16.30 0.75
C THR A 369 -5.86 -15.90 0.37
N ARG A 370 -5.50 -16.08 -0.91
CA ARG A 370 -4.19 -15.63 -1.43
C ARG A 370 -4.05 -14.10 -1.42
N TYR A 371 -5.17 -13.39 -1.58
CA TYR A 371 -5.22 -11.94 -1.53
C TYR A 371 -4.94 -11.41 -0.12
N GLY A 372 -5.41 -12.12 0.91
CA GLY A 372 -5.07 -11.84 2.31
C GLY A 372 -3.56 -11.91 2.55
N TRP A 373 -2.90 -12.97 2.07
CA TRP A 373 -1.44 -13.09 2.13
C TRP A 373 -0.71 -11.97 1.40
N LEU A 374 -1.13 -11.64 0.18
CA LEU A 374 -0.50 -10.56 -0.59
C LEU A 374 -0.66 -9.20 0.09
N GLY A 375 -1.85 -8.86 0.59
CA GLY A 375 -2.09 -7.60 1.29
C GLY A 375 -1.29 -7.52 2.60
N TRP A 376 -1.36 -8.58 3.40
CA TRP A 376 -0.71 -8.64 4.72
C TRP A 376 0.82 -8.72 4.61
N LEU A 377 1.35 -9.82 4.10
CA LEU A 377 2.79 -10.05 4.00
C LEU A 377 3.44 -9.12 2.98
N GLY A 378 2.75 -8.84 1.87
CA GLY A 378 3.26 -7.92 0.86
C GLY A 378 3.46 -6.50 1.40
N SER A 379 2.59 -6.01 2.29
CA SER A 379 2.80 -4.70 2.92
C SER A 379 4.08 -4.63 3.76
N LEU A 380 4.37 -5.68 4.55
CA LEU A 380 5.63 -5.79 5.29
C LEU A 380 6.83 -5.88 4.34
N LEU A 381 6.76 -6.73 3.31
CA LEU A 381 7.85 -6.90 2.35
C LEU A 381 8.14 -5.63 1.56
N ALA A 382 7.12 -4.84 1.23
CA ALA A 382 7.29 -3.53 0.60
C ALA A 382 8.01 -2.53 1.53
N TYR A 383 7.79 -2.62 2.85
CA TYR A 383 8.41 -1.73 3.82
C TYR A 383 9.82 -2.19 4.24
N ALA A 384 10.11 -3.50 4.17
CA ALA A 384 11.33 -4.11 4.66
C ALA A 384 12.63 -3.42 4.20
N PRO A 385 12.80 -2.98 2.94
CA PRO A 385 14.02 -2.30 2.49
C PRO A 385 14.31 -1.00 3.26
N THR A 386 13.27 -0.30 3.72
CA THR A 386 13.37 0.97 4.47
C THR A 386 13.20 0.81 5.97
N ALA A 387 12.86 -0.39 6.47
CA ALA A 387 12.69 -0.63 7.89
C ALA A 387 13.93 -0.25 8.75
N PRO A 388 15.18 -0.43 8.27
CA PRO A 388 16.39 0.01 8.96
C PRO A 388 16.61 1.52 8.98
N LEU A 389 15.80 2.32 8.29
CA LEU A 389 15.95 3.77 8.19
C LEU A 389 15.06 4.50 9.19
N LEU A 390 15.43 5.71 9.62
CA LEU A 390 14.61 6.58 10.47
C LEU A 390 13.17 6.66 9.94
N PRO A 391 12.14 6.56 10.79
CA PRO A 391 10.78 6.46 10.30
C PRO A 391 10.35 7.78 9.64
N LEU A 392 10.05 7.72 8.35
CA LEU A 392 9.50 8.82 7.57
C LEU A 392 8.28 8.33 6.83
N MET A 393 7.18 9.09 6.88
CA MET A 393 5.88 8.64 6.41
C MET A 393 5.81 8.26 4.94
N HIS A 394 6.62 8.91 4.10
CA HIS A 394 6.66 8.62 2.68
C HIS A 394 7.25 7.22 2.38
N TYR A 395 8.03 6.63 3.31
CA TYR A 395 8.44 5.21 3.22
C TYR A 395 7.25 4.25 3.31
N TYR A 396 6.10 4.67 3.82
CA TYR A 396 4.94 3.78 3.97
C TYR A 396 4.04 3.76 2.75
N TYR A 397 4.30 4.55 1.71
CA TYR A 397 3.32 4.78 0.65
C TYR A 397 2.96 3.52 -0.15
N LEU A 398 3.94 2.79 -0.69
CA LEU A 398 3.69 1.48 -1.33
C LEU A 398 3.17 0.41 -0.34
N PRO A 399 3.76 0.26 0.87
CA PRO A 399 3.20 -0.62 1.91
C PRO A 399 1.72 -0.37 2.22
N VAL A 400 1.30 0.90 2.31
CA VAL A 400 -0.08 1.30 2.60
C VAL A 400 -1.01 0.96 1.44
N ALA A 401 -0.55 1.00 0.18
CA ALA A 401 -1.34 0.53 -0.95
C ALA A 401 -1.65 -0.98 -0.86
N LEU A 402 -0.68 -1.80 -0.44
CA LEU A 402 -0.89 -3.23 -0.18
C LEU A 402 -1.71 -3.46 1.11
N ARG A 403 -1.55 -2.60 2.12
CA ARG A 403 -2.41 -2.61 3.30
C ARG A 403 -3.86 -2.28 2.98
N ALA A 404 -4.12 -1.46 1.95
CA ALA A 404 -5.47 -1.18 1.49
C ALA A 404 -6.13 -2.41 0.87
N LEU A 405 -5.36 -3.27 0.18
CA LEU A 405 -5.84 -4.60 -0.24
C LEU A 405 -6.20 -5.43 1.00
N TRP A 406 -5.31 -5.51 1.99
CA TRP A 406 -5.58 -6.23 3.24
C TRP A 406 -6.89 -5.78 3.91
N TRP A 407 -7.08 -4.46 4.07
CA TRP A 407 -8.30 -3.88 4.62
C TRP A 407 -9.54 -4.22 3.78
N GLY A 408 -9.43 -4.17 2.45
CA GLY A 408 -10.51 -4.55 1.55
C GLY A 408 -10.93 -6.02 1.70
N VAL A 409 -9.97 -6.94 1.85
CA VAL A 409 -10.27 -8.38 2.07
C VAL A 409 -10.92 -8.60 3.43
N LEU A 410 -10.42 -7.94 4.49
CA LEU A 410 -11.05 -7.95 5.82
C LEU A 410 -12.52 -7.51 5.75
N LEU A 411 -12.81 -6.43 5.02
CA LEU A 411 -14.17 -5.92 4.86
C LEU A 411 -15.07 -6.91 4.15
N LEU A 412 -14.59 -7.53 3.07
CA LEU A 412 -15.38 -8.55 2.35
C LEU A 412 -15.64 -9.78 3.23
N CYS A 413 -14.62 -10.29 3.94
CA CYS A 413 -14.80 -11.38 4.90
C CYS A 413 -15.83 -11.03 5.99
N LEU A 414 -15.84 -9.79 6.49
CA LEU A 414 -16.85 -9.33 7.45
C LEU A 414 -18.27 -9.30 6.85
N LEU A 415 -18.40 -8.84 5.61
CA LEU A 415 -19.69 -8.74 4.93
C LEU A 415 -20.25 -10.12 4.55
N GLU A 416 -19.39 -11.06 4.13
CA GLU A 416 -19.76 -12.41 3.73
C GLU A 416 -20.00 -13.34 4.93
N SER A 417 -19.38 -13.06 6.09
CA SER A 417 -19.64 -13.80 7.32
C SER A 417 -21.01 -13.49 7.93
N ARG A 418 -21.72 -12.45 7.46
CA ARG A 418 -23.12 -12.20 7.84
C ARG A 418 -24.00 -13.38 7.41
N PRO A 419 -24.97 -13.81 8.23
CA PRO A 419 -25.90 -14.85 7.83
C PRO A 419 -26.76 -14.36 6.67
N ALA A 420 -26.86 -15.16 5.62
CA ALA A 420 -28.08 -15.17 4.85
C ALA A 420 -29.23 -15.53 5.80
N ARG A 421 -30.28 -14.71 5.85
CA ARG A 421 -31.55 -15.10 6.47
C ARG A 421 -32.10 -16.27 5.66
N GLY A 422 -31.82 -17.50 6.08
CA GLY A 422 -32.19 -18.73 5.38
C GLY A 422 -30.96 -19.56 5.02
N GLY A 423 -30.88 -20.76 5.58
CA GLY A 423 -29.72 -21.64 5.56
C GLY A 423 -29.33 -22.16 4.18
N VAL A 424 -28.62 -21.34 3.41
CA VAL A 424 -27.82 -21.82 2.29
C VAL A 424 -26.36 -21.69 2.71
N ALA A 425 -25.71 -22.85 2.85
CA ALA A 425 -24.31 -22.95 3.24
C ALA A 425 -23.44 -22.13 2.29
N LEU A 426 -22.56 -21.31 2.86
CA LEU A 426 -21.53 -20.55 2.15
C LEU A 426 -20.56 -21.53 1.47
N ALA A 427 -20.79 -21.79 0.18
CA ALA A 427 -19.73 -22.26 -0.71
C ALA A 427 -18.72 -21.12 -0.91
N ALA A 428 -17.45 -21.50 -0.88
CA ALA A 428 -16.31 -20.66 -0.58
C ALA A 428 -16.04 -19.54 -1.61
N VAL A 429 -15.49 -18.43 -1.10
CA VAL A 429 -14.96 -17.25 -1.80
C VAL A 429 -13.91 -17.59 -2.89
N ASP A 430 -13.45 -18.85 -2.96
CA ASP A 430 -12.46 -19.34 -3.92
C ASP A 430 -13.06 -19.98 -5.18
N GLU A 431 -14.38 -20.08 -5.32
CA GLU A 431 -14.97 -20.43 -6.62
C GLU A 431 -14.85 -19.23 -7.57
N SER A 432 -13.64 -19.01 -8.10
CA SER A 432 -13.49 -18.29 -9.36
C SER A 432 -14.44 -18.95 -10.35
N PRO A 433 -15.33 -18.18 -11.02
CA PRO A 433 -16.22 -18.74 -12.02
C PRO A 433 -15.34 -19.50 -13.00
N ALA A 434 -15.54 -20.82 -13.06
CA ALA A 434 -14.83 -21.67 -14.00
C ALA A 434 -14.95 -21.00 -15.37
N THR A 435 -13.81 -20.58 -15.92
CA THR A 435 -13.76 -20.01 -17.27
C THR A 435 -14.52 -20.97 -18.16
N PRO A 436 -15.62 -20.56 -18.83
CA PRO A 436 -16.34 -21.47 -19.72
C PRO A 436 -15.32 -22.04 -20.70
N ALA A 437 -15.21 -23.37 -20.72
CA ALA A 437 -14.32 -24.05 -21.63
C ALA A 437 -14.59 -23.50 -23.03
N ALA A 438 -13.55 -22.99 -23.70
CA ALA A 438 -13.67 -22.53 -25.06
C ALA A 438 -14.31 -23.67 -25.88
N PRO A 439 -15.35 -23.41 -26.68
CA PRO A 439 -15.95 -24.45 -27.50
C PRO A 439 -14.85 -25.06 -28.36
N SER A 440 -14.60 -26.36 -28.17
CA SER A 440 -13.74 -27.14 -29.03
C SER A 440 -14.37 -27.13 -30.41
N GLY A 441 -13.90 -26.23 -31.26
CA GLY A 441 -14.22 -26.21 -32.67
C GLY A 441 -13.59 -27.43 -33.34
N SER A 442 -14.24 -28.59 -33.22
CA SER A 442 -14.08 -29.69 -34.17
C SER A 442 -15.23 -29.56 -35.18
N GLY A 443 -14.95 -28.88 -36.29
CA GLY A 443 -15.93 -28.59 -37.32
C GLY A 443 -15.26 -28.33 -38.66
N ARG A 444 -14.82 -29.42 -39.29
CA ARG A 444 -14.35 -29.63 -40.67
C ARG A 444 -12.92 -29.20 -41.02
#